data_AF-A0A4S8N106-F1
#
_entry.id   AF-A0A4S8N106-F1
#
_cell.length_a   1.000
_cell.length_b   1.000
_cell.length_c   1.000
_cell.angle_alpha   90.00
_cell.angle_beta   90.00
_cell.angle_gamma   90.00
#
_symmetry.space_group_name_H-M   'P 1'
#
loop_
_entity.id
_entity.type
_entity.pdbx_description
1 polymer ?
#
loop_
_entity_poly.entity_id
_entity_poly.type
_entity_poly.pdbx_seq_one_letter_code
_entity_poly.pdbx_strand_id
1 'polypeptide(L)'
;MKEMDQMDEEWQQALRGGELRATGDAVGLIAAEVRRRRHRRRAVATAGVAGVAATALVAAVLSSGPEQRRAADPVAAPDPGDVLFSCADSAVDDSSLNLPDDVREQWEADLEAIEETTFSGFAVKHATVTGLGVIVLVTGDVDAAREVLEGDYDAVVVHGWDASGPSVGLDEDGQTSVVGQWTLEPAKKAALRVTREVRGFAGLAYWDSAGAILLQWKEPVPAQVQALESLTFAEGGRIVVKGVPYSLKEAGAAMNRVQQAMQSGQIAGRWTMSSPCNDGTGIEIGIDPSSLGDRRAELQEELAQIAGMPVMVVPEEPAVALMMPGGG
;
A
#
# COMPACT_ATOMS: atom_id res chain seq x y z
N MET A 1 3.00 0.64 -31.19
CA MET A 1 2.79 2.11 -31.07
C MET A 1 1.33 2.48 -31.35
N LYS A 2 0.70 1.96 -32.42
CA LYS A 2 -0.75 2.16 -32.69
C LYS A 2 -1.70 1.56 -31.66
N GLU A 3 -1.39 0.38 -31.09
CA GLU A 3 -2.20 -0.21 -30.01
C GLU A 3 -2.20 0.61 -28.71
N MET A 4 -1.12 1.34 -28.45
CA MET A 4 -1.00 2.14 -27.22
C MET A 4 -1.81 3.44 -27.32
N ASP A 5 -1.94 3.99 -28.53
CA ASP A 5 -2.76 5.18 -28.79
C ASP A 5 -4.27 4.83 -28.85
N GLN A 6 -4.63 3.64 -29.36
CA GLN A 6 -6.02 3.13 -29.31
C GLN A 6 -6.48 2.87 -27.87
N MET A 7 -5.61 2.31 -27.04
CA MET A 7 -5.90 2.07 -25.63
C MET A 7 -6.00 3.40 -24.85
N ASP A 8 -5.17 4.41 -25.16
CA ASP A 8 -5.30 5.76 -24.56
C ASP A 8 -6.64 6.44 -24.95
N GLU A 9 -7.18 6.21 -26.16
CA GLU A 9 -8.47 6.76 -26.61
C GLU A 9 -9.69 6.06 -25.99
N GLU A 10 -9.69 4.73 -25.91
CA GLU A 10 -10.74 3.95 -25.23
C GLU A 10 -10.84 4.33 -23.73
N TRP A 11 -9.70 4.57 -23.08
CA TRP A 11 -9.66 4.99 -21.68
C TRP A 11 -10.05 6.46 -21.46
N GLN A 12 -9.70 7.36 -22.39
CA GLN A 12 -10.24 8.73 -22.40
C GLN A 12 -11.77 8.72 -22.59
N GLN A 13 -12.30 7.73 -23.30
CA GLN A 13 -13.74 7.51 -23.45
C GLN A 13 -14.37 6.98 -22.17
N ALA A 14 -13.75 6.02 -21.47
CA ALA A 14 -14.24 5.51 -20.17
C ALA A 14 -14.26 6.60 -19.08
N LEU A 15 -13.21 7.45 -19.04
CA LEU A 15 -13.14 8.61 -18.14
C LEU A 15 -14.18 9.70 -18.48
N ARG A 16 -14.61 9.81 -19.74
CA ARG A 16 -15.69 10.73 -20.16
C ARG A 16 -17.09 10.09 -20.06
N GLY A 17 -17.16 8.77 -20.04
CA GLY A 17 -18.38 7.96 -20.08
C GLY A 17 -19.08 7.76 -18.73
N GLY A 18 -18.43 8.12 -17.62
CA GLY A 18 -19.07 8.17 -16.30
C GLY A 18 -18.77 7.00 -15.36
N GLU A 19 -17.95 6.02 -15.74
CA GLU A 19 -17.55 4.89 -14.87
C GLU A 19 -16.46 5.23 -13.85
N LEU A 20 -15.76 6.35 -14.02
CA LEU A 20 -14.84 6.91 -13.03
C LEU A 20 -15.22 8.37 -12.81
N ARG A 21 -15.97 8.66 -11.73
CA ARG A 21 -16.24 10.04 -11.31
C ARG A 21 -15.03 10.61 -10.56
N ALA A 22 -13.90 10.69 -11.25
CA ALA A 22 -12.82 11.52 -10.76
C ALA A 22 -13.25 12.99 -10.89
N THR A 23 -13.04 13.78 -9.84
CA THR A 23 -13.19 15.24 -9.95
C THR A 23 -12.27 15.72 -11.09
N GLY A 24 -12.81 16.48 -12.04
CA GLY A 24 -12.11 16.82 -13.29
C GLY A 24 -10.73 17.46 -13.08
N ASP A 25 -10.52 18.08 -11.92
CA ASP A 25 -9.27 18.72 -11.51
C ASP A 25 -8.14 17.72 -11.23
N ALA A 26 -8.43 16.58 -10.58
CA ALA A 26 -7.43 15.57 -10.25
C ALA A 26 -6.87 14.87 -11.50
N VAL A 27 -7.77 14.49 -12.43
CA VAL A 27 -7.38 13.89 -13.72
C VAL A 27 -6.61 14.90 -14.57
N GLY A 28 -7.02 16.17 -14.56
CA GLY A 28 -6.35 17.25 -15.26
C GLY A 28 -4.91 17.45 -14.80
N LEU A 29 -4.67 17.47 -13.48
CA LEU A 29 -3.34 17.62 -12.88
C LEU A 29 -2.43 16.43 -13.22
N ILE A 30 -2.93 15.20 -13.08
CA ILE A 30 -2.19 13.97 -13.41
C ILE A 30 -1.85 13.95 -14.91
N ALA A 31 -2.81 14.23 -15.78
CA ALA A 31 -2.61 14.20 -17.23
C ALA A 31 -1.68 15.33 -17.73
N ALA A 32 -1.70 16.51 -17.10
CA ALA A 32 -0.84 17.63 -17.46
C ALA A 32 0.63 17.36 -17.10
N GLU A 33 0.90 16.80 -15.92
CA GLU A 33 2.26 16.51 -15.47
C GLU A 33 2.87 15.29 -16.19
N VAL A 34 2.08 14.25 -16.46
CA VAL A 34 2.49 13.13 -17.35
C VAL A 34 2.88 13.66 -18.73
N ARG A 35 2.07 14.57 -19.30
CA ARG A 35 2.42 15.23 -20.58
C ARG A 35 3.72 16.03 -20.47
N ARG A 36 3.91 16.84 -19.42
CA ARG A 36 5.14 17.61 -19.20
C ARG A 36 6.37 16.72 -19.11
N ARG A 37 6.30 15.59 -18.41
CA ARG A 37 7.42 14.64 -18.28
C ARG A 37 7.71 13.88 -19.58
N ARG A 38 6.67 13.47 -20.32
CA ARG A 38 6.82 12.86 -21.66
C ARG A 38 7.50 13.85 -22.62
N HIS A 39 7.13 15.13 -22.56
CA HIS A 39 7.79 16.20 -23.31
C HIS A 39 9.24 16.42 -22.87
N ARG A 40 9.54 16.43 -21.57
CA ARG A 40 10.93 16.55 -21.07
C ARG A 40 11.81 15.36 -21.48
N ARG A 41 11.30 14.13 -21.44
CA ARG A 41 12.04 12.95 -21.90
C ARG A 41 12.27 12.97 -23.42
N ARG A 42 11.28 13.42 -24.19
CA ARG A 42 11.44 13.64 -25.64
C ARG A 42 12.44 14.75 -25.94
N ALA A 43 12.45 15.83 -25.17
CA ALA A 43 13.42 16.91 -25.31
C ALA A 43 14.85 16.49 -24.94
N VAL A 44 15.03 15.63 -23.93
CA VAL A 44 16.35 15.05 -23.60
C VAL A 44 16.81 14.05 -24.67
N ALA A 45 15.89 13.32 -25.30
CA ALA A 45 16.22 12.42 -26.41
C ALA A 45 16.56 13.18 -27.72
N THR A 46 16.05 14.40 -27.93
CA THR A 46 16.38 15.23 -29.10
C THR A 46 17.49 16.25 -28.87
N ALA A 47 17.87 16.54 -27.62
CA ALA A 47 18.97 17.44 -27.27
C ALA A 47 20.34 16.74 -27.11
N GLY A 48 20.46 15.47 -27.54
CA GLY A 48 21.71 14.70 -27.49
C GLY A 48 22.81 15.15 -28.47
N VAL A 49 22.57 16.17 -29.31
CA VAL A 49 23.58 16.71 -30.22
C VAL A 49 23.46 18.23 -30.34
N ALA A 50 23.79 18.98 -29.28
CA ALA A 50 24.30 20.35 -29.39
C ALA A 50 24.71 20.93 -28.02
N GLY A 51 25.99 21.31 -27.89
CA GLY A 51 26.35 22.56 -27.21
C GLY A 51 26.78 22.49 -25.75
N VAL A 52 28.09 22.63 -25.57
CA VAL A 52 28.79 22.97 -24.32
C VAL A 52 28.46 24.40 -23.85
N ALA A 53 28.57 24.62 -22.53
CA ALA A 53 28.75 25.89 -21.77
C ALA A 53 27.51 26.66 -21.27
N ALA A 54 27.45 26.85 -19.93
CA ALA A 54 27.33 28.14 -19.22
C ALA A 54 26.69 27.93 -17.82
N THR A 55 27.49 27.82 -16.76
CA THR A 55 27.76 28.84 -15.72
C THR A 55 26.70 29.02 -14.64
N ALA A 56 27.20 29.03 -13.40
CA ALA A 56 26.50 29.19 -12.13
C ALA A 56 25.76 30.54 -11.99
N LEU A 57 24.75 30.55 -11.11
CA LEU A 57 24.41 31.72 -10.30
C LEU A 57 23.78 31.28 -8.98
N VAL A 58 24.54 31.48 -7.91
CA VAL A 58 24.11 31.58 -6.53
C VAL A 58 23.40 32.92 -6.35
N ALA A 59 22.25 32.95 -5.66
CA ALA A 59 21.83 34.11 -4.90
C ALA A 59 20.87 33.70 -3.79
N ALA A 60 21.32 33.93 -2.56
CA ALA A 60 20.54 33.87 -1.34
C ALA A 60 19.54 35.03 -1.27
N VAL A 61 18.38 34.80 -0.64
CA VAL A 61 17.64 35.85 0.05
C VAL A 61 17.29 35.33 1.45
N LEU A 62 18.09 35.79 2.41
CA LEU A 62 17.69 35.88 3.82
C LEU A 62 16.79 37.10 3.98
N SER A 63 15.68 36.94 4.68
CA SER A 63 15.07 38.02 5.47
C SER A 63 14.38 37.42 6.68
N SER A 64 15.01 37.66 7.82
CA SER A 64 14.59 37.36 9.19
C SER A 64 13.51 38.32 9.69
N GLY A 65 12.68 37.83 10.61
CA GLY A 65 11.77 38.63 11.43
C GLY A 65 11.31 37.79 12.65
N PRO A 66 11.55 38.22 13.90
CA PRO A 66 11.42 37.39 15.09
C PRO A 66 10.04 37.54 15.74
N GLU A 67 9.39 36.42 16.08
CA GLU A 67 8.34 36.41 17.11
C GLU A 67 8.67 35.31 18.13
N GLN A 68 9.14 35.77 19.29
CA GLN A 68 9.10 35.05 20.55
C GLN A 68 7.65 34.70 20.90
N ARG A 69 7.31 33.41 20.91
CA ARG A 69 6.19 32.88 21.71
C ARG A 69 6.63 31.63 22.45
N ARG A 70 6.72 31.79 23.77
CA ARG A 70 6.65 30.82 24.88
C ARG A 70 7.33 29.47 24.66
N ALA A 71 8.41 29.28 25.43
CA ALA A 71 8.89 27.97 25.82
C ALA A 71 7.71 27.13 26.33
N ALA A 72 7.38 26.06 25.61
CA ALA A 72 6.71 24.92 26.20
C ALA A 72 7.69 24.27 27.19
N ASP A 73 7.18 23.87 28.34
CA ASP A 73 7.94 23.13 29.34
C ASP A 73 8.69 21.95 28.68
N PRO A 74 9.91 21.62 29.13
CA PRO A 74 10.61 20.46 28.60
C PRO A 74 9.75 19.23 28.89
N VAL A 75 9.16 18.67 27.83
CA VAL A 75 8.72 17.28 27.85
C VAL A 75 9.91 16.49 28.33
N ALA A 76 9.73 15.79 29.45
CA ALA A 76 10.75 14.92 30.01
C ALA A 76 11.37 14.11 28.87
N ALA A 77 12.68 14.23 28.69
CA ALA A 77 13.40 13.39 27.76
C ALA A 77 13.02 11.94 28.10
N PRO A 78 12.60 11.13 27.11
CA PRO A 78 12.36 9.72 27.36
C PRO A 78 13.62 9.14 27.99
N ASP A 79 13.42 8.41 29.09
CA ASP A 79 14.45 7.63 29.76
C ASP A 79 15.23 6.84 28.70
N PRO A 80 16.57 6.87 28.65
CA PRO A 80 17.35 6.10 27.69
C PRO A 80 17.37 4.64 28.13
N GLY A 81 16.19 4.02 28.19
CA GLY A 81 16.07 2.58 28.02
C GLY A 81 16.33 2.27 26.55
N ASP A 82 17.06 1.18 26.28
CA ASP A 82 17.38 0.68 24.95
C ASP A 82 16.12 0.44 24.10
N VAL A 83 15.54 1.49 23.53
CA VAL A 83 14.48 1.35 22.53
C VAL A 83 15.15 0.98 21.23
N LEU A 84 15.43 -0.32 21.09
CA LEU A 84 15.79 -0.90 19.81
C LEU A 84 14.70 -0.52 18.80
N PHE A 85 15.15 -0.10 17.61
CA PHE A 85 14.23 0.11 16.50
C PHE A 85 13.39 -1.16 16.27
N SER A 86 12.08 -0.97 16.10
CA SER A 86 11.13 -2.01 15.75
C SER A 86 10.32 -1.53 14.56
N CYS A 87 10.11 -2.42 13.59
CA CYS A 87 9.07 -2.20 12.58
C CYS A 87 7.71 -2.18 13.29
N ALA A 88 6.81 -1.29 12.89
CA ALA A 88 5.41 -1.40 13.28
C ALA A 88 4.71 -2.46 12.44
N ASP A 89 3.79 -3.22 13.06
CA ASP A 89 3.00 -4.25 12.39
C ASP A 89 2.13 -3.67 11.27
N SER A 90 1.64 -2.44 11.46
CA SER A 90 0.89 -1.69 10.46
C SER A 90 1.53 -0.33 10.19
N ALA A 91 1.53 0.04 8.91
CA ALA A 91 1.91 1.37 8.49
C ALA A 91 0.86 2.43 8.88
N VAL A 92 -0.37 2.06 9.18
CA VAL A 92 -1.44 3.03 9.40
C VAL A 92 -2.13 2.72 10.71
N ASP A 93 -2.36 3.76 11.50
CA ASP A 93 -3.19 3.65 12.68
C ASP A 93 -4.61 3.33 12.21
N ASP A 94 -5.07 2.10 12.43
CA ASP A 94 -6.38 1.59 12.03
C ASP A 94 -7.50 2.55 12.45
N SER A 95 -7.32 3.29 13.54
CA SER A 95 -8.32 4.23 14.05
C SER A 95 -8.57 5.45 13.17
N SER A 96 -7.59 5.87 12.37
CA SER A 96 -7.63 7.11 11.58
C SER A 96 -8.47 7.01 10.31
N LEU A 97 -8.86 5.79 9.93
CA LEU A 97 -9.56 5.49 8.68
C LEU A 97 -10.83 4.68 8.90
N ASN A 98 -11.27 4.57 10.16
CA ASN A 98 -12.58 4.07 10.53
C ASN A 98 -13.66 4.79 9.73
N LEU A 99 -14.60 4.00 9.21
CA LEU A 99 -15.83 4.52 8.65
C LEU A 99 -16.53 5.39 9.71
N PRO A 100 -17.16 6.50 9.31
CA PRO A 100 -18.07 7.21 10.20
C PRO A 100 -19.06 6.23 10.83
N ASP A 101 -19.29 6.35 12.14
CA ASP A 101 -20.11 5.39 12.89
C ASP A 101 -21.52 5.25 12.29
N ASP A 102 -22.08 6.34 11.77
CA ASP A 102 -23.38 6.37 11.08
C ASP A 102 -23.42 5.55 9.79
N VAL A 103 -22.31 5.53 9.02
CA VAL A 103 -22.21 4.70 7.81
C VAL A 103 -22.11 3.22 8.18
N ARG A 104 -21.34 2.90 9.22
CA ARG A 104 -21.20 1.52 9.70
C ARG A 104 -22.51 0.98 10.25
N GLU A 105 -23.22 1.77 11.06
CA GLU A 105 -24.53 1.38 11.59
C GLU A 105 -25.54 1.09 10.46
N GLN A 106 -25.52 1.88 9.38
CA GLN A 106 -26.36 1.62 8.21
C GLN A 106 -26.01 0.28 7.54
N TRP A 107 -24.73 0.00 7.31
CA TRP A 107 -24.31 -1.26 6.68
C TRP A 107 -24.57 -2.49 7.55
N GLU A 108 -24.49 -2.35 8.87
CA GLU A 108 -24.90 -3.40 9.81
C GLU A 108 -26.41 -3.66 9.73
N ALA A 109 -27.23 -2.61 9.60
CA ALA A 109 -28.67 -2.75 9.39
C ALA A 109 -29.02 -3.38 8.03
N ASP A 110 -28.28 -3.03 6.97
CA ASP A 110 -28.43 -3.63 5.64
C ASP A 110 -28.06 -5.12 5.67
N LEU A 111 -26.97 -5.49 6.37
CA LEU A 111 -26.59 -6.88 6.59
C LEU A 111 -27.71 -7.66 7.30
N GLU A 112 -28.25 -7.12 8.40
CA GLU A 112 -29.36 -7.75 9.14
C GLU A 112 -30.57 -7.96 8.23
N ALA A 113 -30.96 -6.95 7.45
CA ALA A 113 -32.07 -7.05 6.50
C ALA A 113 -31.83 -8.12 5.41
N ILE A 114 -30.60 -8.23 4.90
CA ILE A 114 -30.22 -9.25 3.90
C ILE A 114 -30.30 -10.66 4.51
N GLU A 115 -29.83 -10.85 5.74
CA GLU A 115 -29.85 -12.15 6.42
C GLU A 115 -31.28 -12.62 6.78
N GLU A 116 -32.17 -11.69 7.13
CA GLU A 116 -33.57 -11.98 7.44
C GLU A 116 -34.44 -12.21 6.19
N THR A 117 -33.98 -11.74 5.03
CA THR A 117 -34.75 -11.80 3.78
C THR A 117 -34.56 -13.13 3.06
N THR A 118 -35.67 -13.76 2.69
CA THR A 118 -35.64 -14.93 1.79
C THR A 118 -35.81 -14.47 0.34
N PHE A 119 -34.81 -14.74 -0.49
CA PHE A 119 -34.82 -14.37 -1.90
C PHE A 119 -35.30 -15.53 -2.80
N SER A 120 -35.83 -15.18 -3.96
CA SER A 120 -36.21 -16.14 -5.00
C SER A 120 -35.12 -16.19 -6.07
N GLY A 121 -34.69 -17.39 -6.46
CA GLY A 121 -33.69 -17.59 -7.54
C GLY A 121 -32.24 -17.64 -7.07
N PHE A 122 -31.93 -17.13 -5.88
CA PHE A 122 -30.63 -17.25 -5.24
C PHE A 122 -30.78 -17.39 -3.71
N ALA A 123 -29.71 -17.81 -3.06
CA ALA A 123 -29.62 -17.87 -1.60
C ALA A 123 -28.32 -17.22 -1.14
N VAL A 124 -28.41 -16.36 -0.12
CA VAL A 124 -27.25 -15.80 0.56
C VAL A 124 -26.56 -16.92 1.34
N LYS A 125 -25.30 -17.17 1.01
CA LYS A 125 -24.45 -18.18 1.66
C LYS A 125 -23.68 -17.56 2.83
N HIS A 126 -23.22 -16.32 2.65
CA HIS A 126 -22.53 -15.53 3.66
C HIS A 126 -22.64 -14.05 3.31
N ALA A 127 -22.71 -13.19 4.31
CA ALA A 127 -22.65 -11.75 4.14
C ALA A 127 -21.88 -11.14 5.33
N THR A 128 -21.13 -10.07 5.08
CA THR A 128 -20.36 -9.42 6.16
C THR A 128 -20.04 -7.96 5.82
N VAL A 129 -19.96 -7.13 6.86
CA VAL A 129 -19.57 -5.73 6.74
C VAL A 129 -18.05 -5.63 6.60
N THR A 130 -17.60 -4.83 5.64
CA THR A 130 -16.18 -4.58 5.36
C THR A 130 -15.93 -3.09 5.19
N GLY A 131 -14.66 -2.69 5.06
CA GLY A 131 -14.30 -1.31 4.70
C GLY A 131 -14.79 -0.87 3.31
N LEU A 132 -15.27 -1.80 2.49
CA LEU A 132 -15.83 -1.55 1.15
C LEU A 132 -17.37 -1.43 1.15
N GLY A 133 -18.03 -1.73 2.26
CA GLY A 133 -19.46 -1.97 2.32
C GLY A 133 -19.79 -3.41 2.73
N VAL A 134 -20.99 -3.87 2.41
CA VAL A 134 -21.42 -5.25 2.70
C VAL A 134 -21.04 -6.15 1.53
N ILE A 135 -20.17 -7.13 1.78
CA ILE A 135 -19.87 -8.17 0.78
C ILE A 135 -20.85 -9.32 0.99
N VAL A 136 -21.54 -9.71 -0.08
CA VAL A 136 -22.53 -10.80 -0.07
C VAL A 136 -22.10 -11.91 -1.02
N LEU A 137 -21.91 -13.10 -0.48
CA LEU A 137 -21.63 -14.33 -1.21
C LEU A 137 -22.93 -15.11 -1.42
N VAL A 138 -23.31 -15.34 -2.68
CA VAL A 138 -24.58 -15.98 -3.04
C VAL A 138 -24.39 -17.30 -3.77
N THR A 139 -25.36 -18.20 -3.63
CA THR A 139 -25.50 -19.41 -4.45
C THR A 139 -26.74 -19.30 -5.32
N GLY A 140 -26.73 -19.91 -6.52
CA GLY A 140 -27.83 -19.79 -7.47
C GLY A 140 -27.58 -18.69 -8.50
N ASP A 141 -28.61 -17.91 -8.84
CA ASP A 141 -28.53 -16.86 -9.87
C ASP A 141 -27.85 -15.58 -9.34
N VAL A 142 -26.58 -15.39 -9.69
CA VAL A 142 -25.76 -14.25 -9.25
C VAL A 142 -26.22 -12.94 -9.90
N ASP A 143 -26.70 -12.97 -11.13
CA ASP A 143 -27.13 -11.77 -11.83
C ASP A 143 -28.45 -11.24 -11.24
N ALA A 144 -29.38 -12.15 -10.91
CA ALA A 144 -30.58 -11.79 -10.16
C ALA A 144 -30.24 -11.26 -8.75
N ALA A 145 -29.23 -11.84 -8.09
CA ALA A 145 -28.77 -11.35 -6.79
C ALA A 145 -28.21 -9.93 -6.87
N ARG A 146 -27.42 -9.62 -7.90
CA ARG A 146 -26.91 -8.26 -8.15
C ARG A 146 -28.04 -7.26 -8.38
N GLU A 147 -28.99 -7.60 -9.25
CA GLU A 147 -30.11 -6.71 -9.57
C GLU A 147 -30.93 -6.34 -8.32
N VAL A 148 -31.18 -7.31 -7.44
CA VAL A 148 -31.94 -7.08 -6.20
C VAL A 148 -31.08 -6.37 -5.16
N LEU A 149 -29.92 -6.91 -4.81
CA LEU A 149 -29.15 -6.45 -3.67
C LEU A 149 -28.42 -5.14 -3.94
N GLU A 150 -27.84 -4.95 -5.13
CA GLU A 150 -27.16 -3.69 -5.49
C GLU A 150 -28.19 -2.60 -5.88
N GLY A 151 -29.44 -2.97 -6.11
CA GLY A 151 -30.56 -2.06 -6.39
C GLY A 151 -31.25 -1.52 -5.13
N ASP A 152 -31.37 -2.36 -4.10
CA ASP A 152 -32.11 -2.05 -2.87
C ASP A 152 -31.22 -1.56 -1.71
N TYR A 153 -29.91 -1.85 -1.75
CA TYR A 153 -28.97 -1.51 -0.69
C TYR A 153 -27.76 -0.73 -1.22
N ASP A 154 -27.38 0.32 -0.49
CA ASP A 154 -26.22 1.13 -0.85
C ASP A 154 -24.92 0.43 -0.41
N ALA A 155 -23.91 0.42 -1.29
CA ALA A 155 -22.59 -0.19 -1.04
C ALA A 155 -22.62 -1.70 -0.72
N VAL A 156 -23.43 -2.46 -1.47
CA VAL A 156 -23.36 -3.92 -1.50
C VAL A 156 -22.52 -4.41 -2.67
N VAL A 157 -21.64 -5.38 -2.41
CA VAL A 157 -20.83 -6.04 -3.43
C VAL A 157 -21.22 -7.52 -3.49
N VAL A 158 -21.87 -7.92 -4.58
CA VAL A 158 -22.41 -9.29 -4.73
C VAL A 158 -21.50 -10.16 -5.59
N HIS A 159 -21.13 -11.32 -5.04
CA HIS A 159 -20.36 -12.34 -5.73
C HIS A 159 -20.94 -13.73 -5.57
N GLY A 160 -20.79 -14.55 -6.60
CA GLY A 160 -21.13 -15.97 -6.53
C GLY A 160 -20.15 -16.71 -5.63
N TRP A 161 -20.68 -17.54 -4.74
CA TRP A 161 -19.91 -18.51 -3.97
C TRP A 161 -19.24 -19.49 -4.93
N ASP A 162 -17.90 -19.47 -4.97
CA ASP A 162 -17.14 -20.33 -5.85
C ASP A 162 -16.55 -21.52 -5.08
N ALA A 163 -17.28 -22.63 -5.12
CA ALA A 163 -16.85 -23.91 -4.54
C ALA A 163 -15.91 -24.72 -5.45
N SER A 164 -15.50 -24.19 -6.61
CA SER A 164 -14.85 -24.97 -7.68
C SER A 164 -13.67 -24.31 -8.39
N GLY A 165 -13.44 -23.00 -8.20
CA GLY A 165 -12.36 -22.25 -8.82
C GLY A 165 -11.19 -21.90 -7.88
N PRO A 166 -10.54 -20.74 -8.05
CA PRO A 166 -9.28 -20.41 -7.36
C PRO A 166 -9.41 -20.25 -5.84
N SER A 167 -10.64 -20.16 -5.33
CA SER A 167 -11.00 -20.07 -3.91
C SER A 167 -11.43 -21.42 -3.29
N VAL A 168 -11.25 -22.54 -3.99
CA VAL A 168 -11.57 -23.87 -3.47
C VAL A 168 -10.81 -24.17 -2.18
N GLY A 169 -11.56 -24.53 -1.14
CA GLY A 169 -11.01 -24.88 0.18
C GLY A 169 -10.88 -23.70 1.15
N LEU A 170 -11.21 -22.48 0.71
CA LEU A 170 -11.38 -21.34 1.61
C LEU A 170 -12.75 -21.42 2.30
N ASP A 171 -12.77 -21.01 3.57
CA ASP A 171 -14.00 -20.73 4.31
C ASP A 171 -14.65 -19.43 3.83
N GLU A 172 -15.79 -19.10 4.41
CA GLU A 172 -16.56 -17.89 4.10
C GLU A 172 -15.71 -16.61 4.20
N ASP A 173 -14.95 -16.45 5.29
CA ASP A 173 -14.09 -15.28 5.51
C ASP A 173 -12.95 -15.20 4.50
N GLY A 174 -12.33 -16.35 4.17
CA GLY A 174 -11.30 -16.44 3.14
C GLY A 174 -11.80 -16.04 1.76
N GLN A 175 -13.02 -16.44 1.39
CA GLN A 175 -13.63 -16.02 0.12
C GLN A 175 -13.98 -14.52 0.13
N THR A 176 -14.48 -13.98 1.24
CA THR A 176 -14.75 -12.55 1.40
C THR A 176 -13.47 -11.73 1.20
N SER A 177 -12.34 -12.13 1.79
CA SER A 177 -11.06 -11.42 1.59
C SER A 177 -10.62 -11.43 0.11
N VAL A 178 -10.77 -12.56 -0.58
CA VAL A 178 -10.47 -12.66 -2.02
C VAL A 178 -11.36 -11.72 -2.84
N VAL A 179 -12.65 -11.69 -2.56
CA VAL A 179 -13.59 -10.76 -3.22
C VAL A 179 -13.21 -9.31 -2.95
N GLY A 180 -12.90 -8.95 -1.70
CA GLY A 180 -12.44 -7.60 -1.35
C GLY A 180 -11.20 -7.16 -2.14
N GLN A 181 -10.23 -8.06 -2.31
CA GLN A 181 -9.04 -7.78 -3.12
C GLN A 181 -9.36 -7.61 -4.61
N TRP A 182 -10.30 -8.40 -5.15
CA TRP A 182 -10.76 -8.23 -6.54
C TRP A 182 -11.45 -6.88 -6.74
N THR A 183 -12.28 -6.46 -5.79
CA THR A 183 -12.94 -5.15 -5.79
C THR A 183 -11.93 -4.00 -5.74
N LEU A 184 -10.81 -4.18 -5.04
CA LEU A 184 -9.73 -3.19 -4.95
C LEU A 184 -8.73 -3.23 -6.12
N GLU A 185 -8.77 -4.25 -6.97
CA GLU A 185 -7.82 -4.43 -8.07
C GLU A 185 -7.82 -3.28 -9.10
N PRO A 186 -8.97 -2.69 -9.49
CA PRO A 186 -9.00 -1.51 -10.35
C PRO A 186 -8.24 -0.32 -9.73
N ALA A 187 -8.43 -0.06 -8.44
CA ALA A 187 -7.74 1.01 -7.72
C ALA A 187 -6.23 0.78 -7.68
N LYS A 188 -5.80 -0.45 -7.38
CA LYS A 188 -4.39 -0.84 -7.43
C LYS A 188 -3.78 -0.65 -8.82
N LYS A 189 -4.47 -1.10 -9.88
CA LYS A 189 -4.00 -0.92 -11.27
C LYS A 189 -3.90 0.56 -11.65
N ALA A 190 -4.84 1.40 -11.21
CA ALA A 190 -4.79 2.84 -11.42
C ALA A 190 -3.61 3.49 -10.70
N ALA A 191 -3.40 3.15 -9.42
CA ALA A 191 -2.27 3.61 -8.63
C ALA A 191 -0.93 3.24 -9.29
N LEU A 192 -0.74 1.97 -9.67
CA LEU A 192 0.47 1.48 -10.34
C LEU A 192 0.72 2.19 -11.68
N ARG A 193 -0.34 2.48 -12.44
CA ARG A 193 -0.22 3.17 -13.74
C ARG A 193 0.29 4.60 -13.58
N VAL A 194 -0.29 5.36 -12.66
CA VAL A 194 0.09 6.76 -12.40
C VAL A 194 1.50 6.84 -11.80
N THR A 195 1.86 5.87 -10.96
CA THR A 195 3.11 5.90 -10.20
C THR A 195 4.30 5.28 -10.92
N ARG A 196 4.09 4.50 -11.99
CA ARG A 196 5.14 3.75 -12.72
C ARG A 196 6.39 4.57 -13.07
N GLU A 197 6.21 5.83 -13.42
CA GLU A 197 7.32 6.71 -13.85
C GLU A 197 7.80 7.69 -12.78
N VAL A 198 7.23 7.61 -11.58
CA VAL A 198 7.50 8.51 -10.47
C VAL A 198 8.50 7.83 -9.55
N ARG A 199 9.59 8.54 -9.25
CA ARG A 199 10.59 8.04 -8.28
C ARG A 199 10.05 8.20 -6.86
N GLY A 200 10.37 7.24 -6.00
CA GLY A 200 10.00 7.26 -4.59
C GLY A 200 8.98 6.21 -4.17
N PHE A 201 8.53 5.33 -5.07
CA PHE A 201 7.68 4.20 -4.68
C PHE A 201 8.32 3.40 -3.53
N ALA A 202 7.55 3.20 -2.46
CA ALA A 202 8.00 2.50 -1.25
C ALA A 202 7.26 1.18 -1.03
N GLY A 203 5.98 1.12 -1.39
CA GLY A 203 5.19 -0.09 -1.21
C GLY A 203 3.76 0.10 -1.70
N LEU A 204 3.09 -1.03 -1.91
CA LEU A 204 1.65 -1.08 -2.16
C LEU A 204 1.11 -2.33 -1.48
N ALA A 205 0.07 -2.16 -0.66
CA ALA A 205 -0.60 -3.26 0.01
C ALA A 205 -2.12 -3.10 -0.12
N TYR A 206 -2.84 -4.22 -0.13
CA TYR A 206 -4.26 -4.18 0.15
C TYR A 206 -4.46 -3.94 1.63
N TRP A 207 -5.46 -3.13 1.95
CA TRP A 207 -5.92 -2.90 3.30
C TRP A 207 -7.41 -3.20 3.33
N ASP A 208 -7.70 -4.50 3.29
CA ASP A 208 -9.04 -5.05 3.10
C ASP A 208 -10.01 -4.55 4.18
N SER A 209 -9.55 -4.46 5.44
CA SER A 209 -10.36 -3.96 6.57
C SER A 209 -10.79 -2.50 6.41
N ALA A 210 -10.00 -1.67 5.73
CA ALA A 210 -10.30 -0.26 5.48
C ALA A 210 -10.89 0.02 4.09
N GLY A 211 -11.12 -1.05 3.30
CA GLY A 211 -11.60 -0.97 1.92
C GLY A 211 -10.68 -0.12 1.03
N ALA A 212 -9.38 -0.25 1.23
CA ALA A 212 -8.40 0.65 0.63
C ALA A 212 -7.18 -0.07 0.06
N ILE A 213 -6.53 0.60 -0.88
CA ILE A 213 -5.15 0.33 -1.25
C ILE A 213 -4.26 1.32 -0.50
N LEU A 214 -3.35 0.80 0.31
CA LEU A 214 -2.29 1.61 0.90
C LEU A 214 -1.15 1.75 -0.11
N LEU A 215 -0.89 2.98 -0.53
CA LEU A 215 0.25 3.35 -1.37
C LEU A 215 1.28 4.10 -0.53
N GLN A 216 2.44 3.50 -0.32
CA GLN A 216 3.53 4.13 0.40
C GLN A 216 4.50 4.82 -0.56
N TRP A 217 4.88 6.05 -0.19
CA TRP A 217 5.75 6.87 -1.00
C TRP A 217 6.82 7.57 -0.16
N LYS A 218 8.04 7.59 -0.67
CA LYS A 218 9.15 8.29 -0.05
C LYS A 218 8.85 9.78 0.08
N GLU A 219 9.02 10.33 1.27
CA GLU A 219 8.85 11.75 1.51
C GLU A 219 9.91 12.62 0.82
N PRO A 220 9.53 13.83 0.34
CA PRO A 220 8.17 14.36 0.31
C PRO A 220 7.32 13.70 -0.79
N VAL A 221 6.05 13.40 -0.49
CA VAL A 221 5.12 12.79 -1.43
C VAL A 221 4.81 13.78 -2.59
N PRO A 222 5.04 13.40 -3.85
CA PRO A 222 4.72 14.26 -4.99
C PRO A 222 3.21 14.53 -5.06
N ALA A 223 2.80 15.77 -5.37
CA ALA A 223 1.38 16.16 -5.43
C ALA A 223 0.53 15.27 -6.36
N GLN A 224 1.11 14.79 -7.46
CA GLN A 224 0.46 13.86 -8.39
C GLN A 224 0.18 12.47 -7.79
N VAL A 225 0.98 12.04 -6.81
CA VAL A 225 0.77 10.80 -6.06
C VAL A 225 -0.28 11.07 -4.98
N GLN A 226 -0.17 12.19 -4.25
CA GLN A 226 -1.19 12.60 -3.27
C GLN A 226 -2.59 12.73 -3.90
N ALA A 227 -2.67 13.24 -5.14
CA ALA A 227 -3.93 13.39 -5.86
C ALA A 227 -4.69 12.06 -6.07
N LEU A 228 -4.03 10.89 -5.95
CA LEU A 228 -4.67 9.59 -6.04
C LEU A 228 -5.72 9.36 -4.95
N GLU A 229 -5.59 10.00 -3.78
CA GLU A 229 -6.58 9.89 -2.69
C GLU A 229 -7.92 10.53 -3.04
N SER A 230 -7.94 11.44 -4.01
CA SER A 230 -9.16 12.08 -4.49
C SER A 230 -9.91 11.28 -5.56
N LEU A 231 -9.36 10.12 -5.96
CA LEU A 231 -10.04 9.23 -6.89
C LEU A 231 -11.09 8.41 -6.14
N THR A 232 -12.34 8.55 -6.56
CA THR A 232 -13.44 7.69 -6.12
C THR A 232 -13.63 6.59 -7.15
N PHE A 233 -13.63 5.34 -6.69
CA PHE A 233 -13.90 4.17 -7.51
C PHE A 233 -15.38 3.78 -7.36
N ALA A 234 -15.99 3.28 -8.44
CA ALA A 234 -17.43 2.99 -8.46
C ALA A 234 -17.81 1.92 -7.43
N GLU A 235 -16.86 1.05 -7.11
CA GLU A 235 -16.99 -0.09 -6.21
C GLU A 235 -16.60 0.24 -4.75
N GLY A 236 -16.57 1.53 -4.37
CA GLY A 236 -16.33 1.98 -3.00
C GLY A 236 -14.86 1.95 -2.54
N GLY A 237 -13.98 1.29 -3.29
CA GLY A 237 -12.54 1.26 -3.00
C GLY A 237 -11.91 2.66 -3.01
N ARG A 238 -10.86 2.84 -2.22
CA ARG A 238 -10.07 4.09 -2.18
C ARG A 238 -8.57 3.85 -2.15
N ILE A 239 -7.80 4.89 -2.45
CA ILE A 239 -6.33 4.86 -2.30
C ILE A 239 -5.97 5.75 -1.12
N VAL A 240 -5.15 5.24 -0.20
CA VAL A 240 -4.56 5.99 0.90
C VAL A 240 -3.07 6.16 0.61
N VAL A 241 -2.57 7.38 0.64
CA VAL A 241 -1.18 7.69 0.33
C VAL A 241 -0.44 8.04 1.61
N LYS A 242 0.54 7.22 1.98
CA LYS A 242 1.37 7.44 3.16
C LYS A 242 2.79 7.85 2.78
N GLY A 243 3.26 8.96 3.37
CA GLY A 243 4.67 9.34 3.37
C GLY A 243 5.52 8.42 4.24
N VAL A 244 6.65 7.94 3.72
CA VAL A 244 7.63 7.12 4.46
C VAL A 244 9.07 7.62 4.21
N PRO A 245 10.02 7.35 5.11
CA PRO A 245 11.39 7.87 4.97
C PRO A 245 12.19 7.21 3.83
N TYR A 246 11.88 5.96 3.49
CA TYR A 246 12.66 5.17 2.53
C TYR A 246 11.81 4.65 1.36
N SER A 247 12.41 4.63 0.17
CA SER A 247 11.82 3.95 -0.99
C SER A 247 12.17 2.46 -1.03
N LEU A 248 11.40 1.67 -1.78
CA LEU A 248 11.61 0.22 -1.94
C LEU A 248 13.01 -0.06 -2.53
N LYS A 249 13.46 0.82 -3.43
CA LYS A 249 14.80 0.74 -4.02
C LYS A 249 15.90 0.95 -2.98
N GLU A 250 15.70 1.86 -2.03
CA GLU A 250 16.68 2.11 -0.96
C GLU A 250 16.71 0.97 0.04
N ALA A 251 15.53 0.44 0.42
CA ALA A 251 15.43 -0.75 1.26
C ALA A 251 16.12 -1.95 0.60
N GLY A 252 15.86 -2.18 -0.70
CA GLY A 252 16.55 -3.23 -1.46
C GLY A 252 18.08 -3.05 -1.52
N ALA A 253 18.56 -1.82 -1.69
CA ALA A 253 20.00 -1.54 -1.66
C ALA A 253 20.62 -1.77 -0.27
N ALA A 254 19.88 -1.48 0.80
CA ALA A 254 20.31 -1.73 2.18
C ALA A 254 20.36 -3.22 2.50
N MET A 255 19.31 -3.97 2.14
CA MET A 255 19.29 -5.44 2.28
C MET A 255 20.47 -6.08 1.53
N ASN A 256 20.79 -5.61 0.32
CA ASN A 256 21.95 -6.11 -0.43
C ASN A 256 23.28 -5.84 0.27
N ARG A 257 23.45 -4.67 0.91
CA ARG A 257 24.65 -4.36 1.70
C ARG A 257 24.78 -5.31 2.90
N VAL A 258 23.69 -5.52 3.62
CA VAL A 258 23.64 -6.45 4.77
C VAL A 258 23.96 -7.87 4.31
N GLN A 259 23.31 -8.34 3.24
CA GLN A 259 23.54 -9.67 2.69
C GLN A 259 25.01 -9.86 2.29
N GLN A 260 25.62 -8.87 1.65
CA GLN A 260 27.03 -8.92 1.26
C GLN A 260 27.95 -8.98 2.49
N ALA A 261 27.69 -8.17 3.52
CA ALA A 261 28.46 -8.19 4.76
C ALA A 261 28.39 -9.56 5.46
N MET A 262 27.19 -10.14 5.57
CA MET A 262 26.97 -11.49 6.11
C MET A 262 27.72 -12.56 5.30
N GLN A 263 27.62 -12.54 3.97
CA GLN A 263 28.28 -13.53 3.11
C GLN A 263 29.80 -13.43 3.12
N SER A 264 30.35 -12.22 3.32
CA SER A 264 31.79 -12.00 3.45
C SER A 264 32.35 -12.34 4.83
N GLY A 265 31.50 -12.73 5.78
CA GLY A 265 31.89 -13.04 7.16
C GLY A 265 32.23 -11.82 8.01
N GLN A 266 31.83 -10.61 7.58
CA GLN A 266 32.01 -9.38 8.37
C GLN A 266 31.09 -9.34 9.59
N ILE A 267 29.92 -9.98 9.49
CA ILE A 267 28.94 -10.07 10.57
C ILE A 267 28.77 -11.54 10.93
N ALA A 268 28.85 -11.83 12.23
CA ALA A 268 28.60 -13.15 12.78
C ALA A 268 27.10 -13.34 13.01
N GLY A 269 26.50 -14.31 12.33
CA GLY A 269 25.08 -14.65 12.45
C GLY A 269 24.64 -15.45 11.24
N ARG A 270 23.65 -16.34 11.42
CA ARG A 270 23.10 -17.10 10.31
C ARG A 270 21.83 -16.41 9.83
N TRP A 271 21.97 -15.73 8.70
CA TRP A 271 20.87 -15.05 8.01
C TRP A 271 19.79 -16.04 7.54
N THR A 272 18.53 -15.73 7.80
CA THR A 272 17.37 -16.53 7.38
C THR A 272 16.45 -15.78 6.43
N MET A 273 16.20 -14.49 6.68
CA MET A 273 15.38 -13.66 5.78
C MET A 273 15.75 -12.17 5.84
N SER A 274 15.27 -11.42 4.85
CA SER A 274 15.31 -9.95 4.87
C SER A 274 14.06 -9.40 4.19
N SER A 275 13.41 -8.42 4.81
CA SER A 275 12.24 -7.75 4.23
C SER A 275 12.30 -6.24 4.53
N PRO A 276 11.64 -5.38 3.73
CA PRO A 276 11.36 -4.02 4.17
C PRO A 276 10.31 -4.03 5.29
N CYS A 277 10.43 -3.15 6.30
CA CYS A 277 9.37 -2.98 7.29
C CYS A 277 8.06 -2.59 6.60
N ASN A 278 6.93 -3.16 7.05
CA ASN A 278 5.61 -2.86 6.50
C ASN A 278 5.23 -1.38 6.60
N ASP A 279 5.76 -0.66 7.59
CA ASP A 279 5.54 0.77 7.79
C ASP A 279 6.46 1.70 6.96
N GLY A 280 7.41 1.10 6.21
CA GLY A 280 8.39 1.80 5.38
C GLY A 280 9.52 2.50 6.16
N THR A 281 9.66 2.24 7.46
CA THR A 281 10.62 2.95 8.33
C THR A 281 12.02 2.34 8.36
N GLY A 282 12.19 1.12 7.85
CA GLY A 282 13.47 0.41 7.85
C GLY A 282 13.40 -0.93 7.14
N ILE A 283 14.28 -1.85 7.55
CA ILE A 283 14.27 -3.25 7.10
C ILE A 283 14.28 -4.21 8.29
N GLU A 284 13.69 -5.37 8.10
CA GLU A 284 13.71 -6.50 9.01
C GLU A 284 14.74 -7.53 8.52
N ILE A 285 15.57 -8.02 9.43
CA ILE A 285 16.54 -9.08 9.16
C ILE A 285 16.29 -10.24 10.11
N GLY A 286 15.90 -11.38 9.53
CA GLY A 286 15.76 -12.64 10.23
C GLY A 286 17.12 -13.30 10.47
N ILE A 287 17.38 -13.69 11.72
CA ILE A 287 18.60 -14.38 12.15
C ILE A 287 18.22 -15.64 12.92
N ASP A 288 18.93 -16.74 12.63
CA ASP A 288 18.78 -18.00 13.35
C ASP A 288 18.98 -17.77 14.86
N PRO A 289 18.00 -18.08 15.72
CA PRO A 289 18.07 -17.85 17.15
C PRO A 289 19.32 -18.46 17.79
N SER A 290 19.78 -19.61 17.29
CA SER A 290 20.96 -20.32 17.81
C SER A 290 22.27 -19.56 17.58
N SER A 291 22.29 -18.67 16.58
CA SER A 291 23.44 -17.82 16.24
C SER A 291 23.37 -16.41 16.83
N LEU A 292 22.18 -15.99 17.28
CA LEU A 292 21.91 -14.65 17.80
C LEU A 292 22.41 -14.49 19.24
N GLY A 293 22.16 -15.49 20.10
CA GLY A 293 22.46 -15.40 21.54
C GLY A 293 21.90 -14.12 22.17
N ASP A 294 22.67 -13.49 23.05
CA ASP A 294 22.31 -12.21 23.71
C ASP A 294 22.70 -10.97 22.88
N ARG A 295 23.25 -11.14 21.67
CA ARG A 295 23.85 -10.05 20.87
C ARG A 295 22.86 -9.28 20.01
N ARG A 296 21.55 -9.43 20.24
CA ARG A 296 20.51 -8.83 19.38
C ARG A 296 20.68 -7.31 19.22
N ALA A 297 20.91 -6.60 20.31
CA ALA A 297 21.06 -5.15 20.30
C ALA A 297 22.31 -4.70 19.53
N GLU A 298 23.46 -5.30 19.82
CA GLU A 298 24.74 -5.02 19.16
C GLU A 298 24.65 -5.33 17.65
N LEU A 299 24.11 -6.50 17.31
CA LEU A 299 23.93 -6.90 15.92
C LEU A 299 22.99 -5.96 15.18
N GLN A 300 21.93 -5.49 15.82
CA GLN A 300 21.00 -4.55 15.22
C GLN A 300 21.68 -3.22 14.89
N GLU A 301 22.54 -2.71 15.76
CA GLU A 301 23.32 -1.49 15.52
C GLU A 301 24.36 -1.69 14.39
N GLU A 302 25.13 -2.78 14.43
CA GLU A 302 26.10 -3.13 13.38
C GLU A 302 25.42 -3.22 12.00
N LEU A 303 24.27 -3.92 11.94
CA LEU A 303 23.51 -4.07 10.70
C LEU A 303 22.91 -2.74 10.25
N ALA A 304 22.42 -1.89 11.15
CA ALA A 304 21.92 -0.56 10.79
C ALA A 304 23.01 0.33 10.19
N GLN A 305 24.24 0.25 10.70
CA GLN A 305 25.39 0.97 10.14
C GLN A 305 25.74 0.48 8.72
N ILE A 306 25.73 -0.83 8.49
CA ILE A 306 25.96 -1.43 7.15
C ILE A 306 24.83 -1.09 6.18
N ALA A 307 23.59 -1.21 6.65
CA ALA A 307 22.39 -0.93 5.90
C ALA A 307 22.29 0.56 5.53
N GLY A 308 22.81 1.46 6.37
CA GLY A 308 22.62 2.91 6.24
C GLY A 308 21.16 3.33 6.45
N MET A 309 20.39 2.53 7.19
CA MET A 309 19.00 2.76 7.58
C MET A 309 18.67 1.91 8.82
N PRO A 310 17.56 2.21 9.53
CA PRO A 310 17.12 1.41 10.67
C PRO A 310 16.91 -0.06 10.29
N VAL A 311 17.37 -0.94 11.17
CA VAL A 311 17.25 -2.39 11.05
C VAL A 311 16.55 -2.91 12.30
N MET A 312 15.59 -3.81 12.13
CA MET A 312 15.05 -4.65 13.20
C MET A 312 15.60 -6.06 13.03
N VAL A 313 16.21 -6.62 14.08
CA VAL A 313 16.64 -8.02 14.07
C VAL A 313 15.54 -8.89 14.69
N VAL A 314 15.11 -9.91 13.96
CA VAL A 314 14.07 -10.85 14.40
C VAL A 314 14.65 -12.27 14.51
N PRO A 315 14.46 -12.96 15.64
CA PRO A 315 14.82 -14.36 15.75
C PRO A 315 13.88 -15.20 14.89
N GLU A 316 14.38 -15.75 13.79
CA GLU A 316 13.58 -16.47 12.79
C GLU A 316 14.28 -17.77 12.40
N GLU A 317 13.57 -18.89 12.49
CA GLU A 317 14.10 -20.20 12.12
C GLU A 317 14.25 -20.32 10.58
N PRO A 318 15.30 -21.00 10.08
CA PRO A 318 15.44 -21.20 8.64
C PRO A 318 14.29 -22.06 8.11
N ALA A 319 13.70 -21.70 6.96
CA ALA A 319 12.54 -22.38 6.36
C ALA A 319 12.70 -23.91 6.17
N VAL A 320 13.93 -24.43 6.17
CA VAL A 320 14.23 -25.87 6.08
C VAL A 320 13.96 -26.61 7.41
N ALA A 321 14.02 -25.92 8.56
CA ALA A 321 13.75 -26.50 9.88
C ALA A 321 12.26 -26.81 10.10
N LEU A 322 11.37 -26.03 9.50
CA LEU A 322 9.91 -26.20 9.59
C LEU A 322 9.37 -27.39 8.78
N MET A 323 10.19 -28.01 7.91
CA MET A 323 9.80 -29.15 7.07
C MET A 323 10.25 -30.52 7.59
N MET A 324 10.90 -30.59 8.76
CA MET A 324 11.20 -31.88 9.40
C MET A 324 10.22 -32.15 10.55
N PRO A 325 9.14 -32.94 10.35
CA PRO A 325 8.46 -33.53 11.48
C PRO A 325 9.45 -34.48 12.18
N GLY A 326 9.51 -34.37 13.51
CA GLY A 326 10.54 -34.98 14.35
C GLY A 326 10.88 -36.42 13.98
N GLY A 327 12.16 -36.64 13.66
CA GLY A 327 12.77 -37.97 13.66
C GLY A 327 13.12 -38.35 15.10
N GLY A 328 12.21 -39.08 15.74
CA GLY A 328 12.54 -39.98 16.85
C GLY A 328 13.08 -41.32 16.34
#